data_AF-A0A8C4W608-F1
#
_entry.id   AF-A0A8C4W608-F1
#
_cell.length_a   1.000
_cell.length_b   1.000
_cell.length_c   1.000
_cell.angle_alpha   90.00
_cell.angle_beta   90.00
_cell.angle_gamma   90.00
#
_symmetry.space_group_name_H-M   'P 1'
#
loop_
_entity.id
_entity.type
_entity.pdbx_description
1 polymer ?
#
loop_
_entity_poly.entity_id
_entity_poly.type
_entity_poly.pdbx_seq_one_letter_code
_entity_poly.pdbx_strand_id
1 'polypeptide(L)'
;MSEPELLLDSNIRLWVVLPIVFITFFVGMIRHYVSTCSKVTKKLTEKQNLCSFCFQSFLTRKYFFNNPEDGFFKKTKRKVVPPSPMTDPTMLTDMMKGNVTNVLPMILIGGWINMTFSGFVTTKVPFPLTLRFKPMLQQGIELLTLDASW
;
A
#
# COMPACT_ATOMS: atom_id res chain seq x y z
N MET A 1 -2.60 36.96 -20.36
CA MET A 1 -3.22 36.40 -21.57
C MET A 1 -4.15 35.29 -21.10
N SER A 2 -5.46 35.50 -21.09
CA SER A 2 -6.42 34.45 -20.74
C SER A 2 -6.34 33.39 -21.84
N GLU A 3 -5.79 32.23 -21.52
CA GLU A 3 -5.76 31.07 -22.41
C GLU A 3 -7.19 30.76 -22.90
N PRO A 4 -7.38 30.33 -24.16
CA PRO A 4 -8.71 29.98 -24.65
C PRO A 4 -9.31 28.89 -23.76
N GLU A 5 -10.48 29.15 -23.18
CA GLU A 5 -11.22 28.13 -22.44
C GLU A 5 -11.65 27.04 -23.43
N LEU A 6 -10.95 25.91 -23.39
CA LEU A 6 -11.34 24.73 -24.15
C LEU A 6 -12.74 24.30 -23.68
N LEU A 7 -13.69 24.28 -24.61
CA LEU A 7 -15.02 23.74 -24.36
C LEU A 7 -14.92 22.21 -24.52
N LEU A 8 -14.85 21.50 -23.39
CA LEU A 8 -14.86 20.03 -23.39
C LEU A 8 -16.27 19.49 -23.67
N ASP A 9 -16.33 18.37 -24.39
CA ASP A 9 -17.59 17.65 -24.58
C ASP A 9 -18.14 17.17 -23.22
N SER A 10 -19.41 17.48 -22.97
CA SER A 10 -20.12 17.06 -21.76
C SER A 10 -20.18 15.53 -21.62
N ASN A 11 -20.09 14.79 -22.73
CA ASN A 11 -20.06 13.32 -22.70
C ASN A 11 -18.83 12.78 -21.96
N ILE A 12 -17.67 13.43 -22.09
CA ILE A 12 -16.42 12.99 -21.42
C ILE A 12 -16.60 12.99 -19.90
N ARG A 13 -17.32 13.97 -19.36
CA ARG A 13 -17.60 14.06 -17.92
C ARG A 13 -18.43 12.87 -17.42
N LEU A 14 -19.47 12.49 -18.17
CA LEU A 14 -20.37 11.42 -17.77
C LEU A 14 -19.79 10.03 -18.02
N TRP A 15 -19.04 9.85 -19.12
CA TRP A 15 -18.55 8.54 -19.55
C TRP A 15 -17.14 8.21 -19.09
N VAL A 16 -16.35 9.19 -18.65
CA VAL A 16 -14.96 8.96 -18.21
C VAL A 16 -14.81 9.27 -16.73
N VAL A 17 -15.16 10.49 -16.29
CA VAL A 17 -14.93 10.92 -14.90
C VAL A 17 -15.78 10.10 -13.93
N LEU A 18 -17.08 9.96 -14.19
CA LEU A 18 -17.99 9.27 -13.28
C LEU A 18 -17.64 7.76 -13.16
N PRO A 19 -17.37 7.02 -14.25
CA PRO A 19 -16.93 5.63 -14.14
C PRO A 19 -15.59 5.44 -13.43
N ILE A 20 -14.61 6.32 -13.66
CA ILE A 20 -13.31 6.26 -12.95
C ILE A 20 -13.51 6.44 -11.44
N VAL A 21 -14.33 7.42 -11.02
CA VAL A 21 -14.65 7.63 -9.60
C VAL A 21 -15.35 6.40 -9.01
N PHE A 22 -16.31 5.83 -9.73
CA PHE A 22 -17.00 4.63 -9.29
C PHE A 22 -16.03 3.45 -9.12
N ILE A 23 -15.25 3.12 -10.15
CA ILE A 23 -14.30 1.99 -10.11
C ILE A 23 -13.27 2.15 -8.99
N THR A 24 -12.67 3.34 -8.86
CA THR A 24 -11.67 3.60 -7.82
C THR A 24 -12.24 3.48 -6.40
N PHE A 25 -13.49 3.92 -6.20
CA PHE A 25 -14.20 3.75 -4.93
C PHE A 25 -14.44 2.27 -4.59
N PHE A 26 -15.01 1.49 -5.52
CA PHE A 26 -15.28 0.07 -5.29
C PHE A 26 -14.01 -0.75 -5.07
N VAL A 27 -12.95 -0.49 -5.84
CA VAL A 27 -11.67 -1.17 -5.65
C VAL A 27 -11.06 -0.81 -4.29
N GLY A 28 -11.20 0.44 -3.84
CA GLY A 28 -10.82 0.87 -2.49
C GLY A 28 -11.54 0.07 -1.41
N MET A 29 -12.86 -0.12 -1.55
CA MET A 29 -13.66 -0.94 -0.63
C MET A 29 -13.22 -2.41 -0.64
N ILE A 30 -13.12 -3.03 -1.82
CA ILE A 30 -12.69 -4.43 -1.95
C ILE A 30 -11.33 -4.64 -1.29
N ARG A 31 -10.36 -3.75 -1.56
CA ARG A 31 -9.03 -3.78 -0.92
C ARG A 31 -9.13 -3.71 0.60
N HIS A 32 -9.96 -2.82 1.14
CA HIS A 32 -10.15 -2.69 2.59
C HIS A 32 -10.66 -4.00 3.21
N TYR A 33 -11.68 -4.61 2.60
CA TYR A 33 -12.23 -5.88 3.05
C TYR A 33 -11.22 -7.04 2.95
N VAL A 34 -10.49 -7.15 1.84
CA VAL A 34 -9.45 -8.18 1.63
C VAL A 34 -8.30 -8.04 2.62
N SER A 35 -7.84 -6.80 2.87
CA SER A 35 -6.79 -6.52 3.86
C SER A 35 -7.21 -6.88 5.27
N THR A 36 -8.47 -6.58 5.64
CA THR A 36 -9.02 -6.89 6.94
C THR A 36 -9.14 -8.41 7.14
N CYS A 37 -9.62 -9.14 6.14
CA CYS A 37 -9.66 -10.61 6.16
C CYS A 37 -8.26 -11.23 6.37
N SER A 38 -7.26 -10.75 5.61
CA SER A 38 -5.88 -11.25 5.73
C SER A 38 -5.24 -11.01 7.10
N LYS A 39 -5.59 -9.92 7.77
CA LYS A 39 -5.10 -9.60 9.12
C LYS A 39 -5.70 -10.51 10.19
N VAL A 40 -6.98 -10.88 10.06
CA VAL A 40 -7.67 -11.77 11.01
C VAL A 40 -7.05 -13.16 10.98
N THR A 41 -6.73 -13.70 9.79
CA THR A 41 -6.11 -15.02 9.64
C THR A 41 -4.75 -15.11 10.32
N LYS A 42 -3.89 -14.09 10.16
CA LYS A 42 -2.56 -14.06 10.81
C LYS A 42 -2.65 -14.06 12.34
N LYS A 43 -3.61 -13.34 12.92
CA LYS A 43 -3.81 -13.29 14.39
C LYS A 43 -4.29 -14.62 14.96
N LEU A 44 -5.07 -15.40 14.21
CA LEU A 44 -5.57 -16.71 14.64
C LEU A 44 -4.45 -17.76 14.66
N THR A 45 -3.58 -17.78 13.65
CA THR A 45 -2.42 -18.70 13.60
C THR A 45 -1.46 -18.45 14.77
N GLU A 46 -1.21 -17.19 15.12
CA GLU A 46 -0.30 -16.85 16.23
C GLU A 46 -0.88 -17.24 17.60
N LYS A 47 -2.20 -17.08 17.79
CA LYS A 47 -2.87 -17.42 19.06
C LYS A 47 -3.07 -18.92 19.26
N GLN A 48 -3.27 -19.71 18.20
CA GLN A 48 -3.42 -21.16 18.32
C GLN A 48 -2.12 -21.85 18.81
N ASN A 49 -0.95 -21.30 18.47
CA ASN A 49 0.32 -21.81 18.95
C ASN A 49 0.58 -21.53 20.44
N LEU A 50 -0.21 -20.66 21.07
CA LEU A 50 -0.02 -20.27 22.47
C LEU A 50 -1.01 -20.94 23.44
N CYS A 51 -2.08 -21.57 22.94
CA CYS A 51 -3.24 -21.95 23.78
C CYS A 51 -3.42 -23.46 24.02
N SER A 52 -2.32 -24.21 24.12
CA SER A 52 -2.29 -25.54 24.76
C SER A 52 -1.15 -25.61 25.77
N PHE A 53 -1.14 -24.70 26.76
CA PHE A 53 -0.23 -24.81 27.89
C PHE A 53 -0.81 -25.76 28.93
N CYS A 54 -0.34 -27.01 28.92
CA CYS A 54 -0.45 -27.89 30.07
C CYS A 54 0.21 -27.19 31.28
N PHE A 55 -0.45 -27.18 32.44
CA PHE A 55 0.05 -26.54 33.67
C PHE A 55 1.46 -27.02 34.04
N GLN A 56 1.75 -28.30 33.77
CA GLN A 56 3.08 -28.88 33.95
C GLN A 56 4.14 -28.23 33.05
N SER A 57 3.81 -27.99 31.78
CA SER A 57 4.70 -27.31 30.83
C SER A 57 4.97 -25.85 31.23
N PHE A 58 4.03 -25.21 31.92
CA PHE A 58 4.23 -23.87 32.49
C PHE A 58 5.22 -23.90 33.65
N LEU A 59 5.08 -24.84 34.59
CA LEU A 59 5.98 -24.96 35.75
C LEU A 59 7.43 -25.25 35.32
N THR A 60 7.63 -26.17 34.37
CA THR A 60 8.98 -26.50 33.86
C THR A 60 9.64 -25.29 33.19
N ARG A 61 8.89 -24.50 32.42
CA ARG A 61 9.40 -23.26 31.82
C ARG A 61 9.68 -22.19 32.87
N LYS A 62 8.80 -22.02 33.87
CA LYS A 62 9.02 -21.07 34.98
C LYS A 62 10.31 -21.40 35.75
N TYR A 63 10.57 -22.68 36.03
CA TYR A 63 11.79 -23.14 36.69
C TYR A 63 13.03 -22.83 35.84
N PHE A 64 13.02 -23.18 34.55
CA PHE A 64 14.14 -22.92 33.64
C PHE A 64 14.53 -21.43 33.54
N PHE A 65 13.53 -20.52 33.55
CA PHE A 65 13.79 -19.09 33.45
C PHE A 65 14.20 -18.44 34.78
N ASN A 66 13.59 -18.86 35.90
CA ASN A 66 13.72 -18.16 37.20
C ASN A 66 14.69 -18.84 38.19
N ASN A 67 15.39 -19.89 37.79
CA ASN A 67 16.36 -20.53 38.67
C ASN A 67 17.45 -19.55 39.12
N PRO A 68 17.76 -19.50 40.43
CA PRO A 68 18.71 -18.54 40.98
C PRO A 68 20.13 -18.76 40.48
N GLU A 69 20.55 -20.01 40.34
CA GLU A 69 21.91 -20.40 39.90
C GLU A 69 22.00 -20.52 38.37
N ASP A 70 21.00 -21.16 37.76
CA ASP A 70 21.07 -21.65 36.38
C ASP A 70 20.04 -21.03 35.43
N GLY A 71 19.30 -20.02 35.88
CA GLY A 71 18.25 -19.37 35.10
C GLY A 71 18.78 -18.72 33.82
N PHE A 72 18.06 -18.91 32.72
CA PHE A 72 18.40 -18.33 31.42
C PHE A 72 18.64 -16.79 31.49
N PHE A 73 17.84 -16.07 32.28
CA PHE A 73 17.99 -14.62 32.45
C PHE A 73 19.22 -14.18 33.27
N LYS A 74 19.83 -15.11 34.02
CA LYS A 74 21.04 -14.85 34.80
C LYS A 74 22.30 -15.17 33.99
N LYS A 75 22.25 -16.23 33.18
CA LYS A 75 23.38 -16.69 32.34
C LYS A 75 23.50 -15.95 31.01
N THR A 76 22.40 -15.69 30.32
CA THR A 76 22.43 -15.07 28.99
C THR A 76 22.40 -13.55 29.09
N LYS A 77 23.57 -12.92 29.09
CA LYS A 77 23.68 -11.50 28.75
C LYS A 77 23.56 -11.36 27.23
N ARG A 78 22.40 -10.90 26.75
CA ARG A 78 22.24 -10.54 25.34
C ARG A 78 23.22 -9.43 25.00
N LYS A 79 24.18 -9.71 24.13
CA LYS A 79 24.82 -8.65 23.34
C LYS A 79 23.69 -8.05 22.50
N VAL A 80 23.27 -6.83 22.83
CA VAL A 80 22.32 -6.07 22.01
C VAL A 80 23.08 -5.68 20.75
N VAL A 81 23.16 -6.60 19.81
CA VAL A 81 23.47 -6.27 18.42
C VAL A 81 22.19 -5.58 17.93
N PRO A 82 22.25 -4.30 17.53
CA PRO A 82 21.09 -3.66 16.91
C PRO A 82 20.63 -4.57 15.78
N PRO A 83 19.33 -4.88 15.66
CA PRO A 83 18.86 -5.79 14.63
C PRO A 83 19.22 -5.21 13.27
N SER A 84 20.30 -5.72 12.69
CA SER A 84 20.68 -5.43 11.32
C SER A 84 19.60 -6.08 10.45
N PRO A 85 18.91 -5.32 9.58
CA PRO A 85 17.84 -5.84 8.72
C PRO A 85 18.30 -6.91 7.72
N MET A 86 19.56 -7.33 7.77
CA MET A 86 20.22 -8.29 6.89
C MET A 86 20.25 -9.72 7.44
N THR A 87 19.95 -9.93 8.73
CA THR A 87 20.10 -11.26 9.36
C THR A 87 18.84 -12.13 9.27
N ASP A 88 17.65 -11.53 9.09
CA ASP A 88 16.40 -12.28 8.90
C ASP A 88 15.72 -11.88 7.58
N PRO A 89 15.89 -12.66 6.48
CA PRO A 89 15.26 -12.37 5.20
C PRO A 89 13.71 -12.37 5.28
N THR A 90 13.14 -13.05 6.27
CA THR A 90 11.68 -13.13 6.49
C THR A 90 11.09 -11.81 6.97
N MET A 91 11.71 -11.09 7.91
CA MET A 91 11.23 -9.79 8.40
C MET A 91 11.23 -8.71 7.31
N LEU A 92 12.27 -8.70 6.47
CA LEU A 92 12.37 -7.78 5.34
C LEU A 92 11.28 -8.06 4.31
N THR A 93 11.04 -9.34 3.99
CA THR A 93 9.97 -9.72 3.04
C THR A 93 8.57 -9.38 3.56
N ASP A 94 8.30 -9.51 4.86
CA ASP A 94 6.98 -9.18 5.42
C ASP A 94 6.70 -7.67 5.39
N MET A 95 7.71 -6.83 5.63
CA MET A 95 7.58 -5.38 5.53
C MET A 95 7.40 -4.93 4.07
N MET A 96 8.22 -5.47 3.15
CA MET A 96 8.11 -5.16 1.72
C MET A 96 6.78 -5.63 1.14
N LYS A 97 6.32 -6.84 1.49
CA LYS A 97 5.05 -7.38 1.04
C LYS A 97 3.87 -6.51 1.50
N GLY A 98 3.93 -5.98 2.72
CA GLY A 98 2.96 -5.00 3.21
C GLY A 98 2.87 -3.74 2.35
N ASN A 99 4.00 -3.16 1.96
CA ASN A 99 4.03 -1.96 1.12
C ASN A 99 3.64 -2.25 -0.34
N VAL A 100 4.14 -3.35 -0.91
CA VAL A 100 3.84 -3.76 -2.29
C VAL A 100 2.36 -4.08 -2.46
N THR A 101 1.74 -4.81 -1.54
CA THR A 101 0.30 -5.13 -1.62
C THR A 101 -0.60 -3.88 -1.55
N ASN A 102 -0.09 -2.77 -1.02
CA ASN A 102 -0.82 -1.51 -0.97
C ASN A 102 -0.64 -0.66 -2.24
N VAL A 103 0.57 -0.66 -2.82
CA VAL A 103 0.93 0.17 -3.98
C VAL A 103 0.57 -0.51 -5.31
N LEU A 104 0.74 -1.83 -5.40
CA LEU A 104 0.53 -2.59 -6.64
C LEU A 104 -0.88 -2.41 -7.24
N PRO A 105 -1.98 -2.47 -6.46
CA PRO A 105 -3.31 -2.26 -7.02
C PRO A 105 -3.47 -0.85 -7.60
N MET A 106 -2.85 0.16 -6.98
CA MET A 106 -2.95 1.55 -7.44
C MET A 106 -2.24 1.75 -8.78
N ILE A 107 -1.06 1.14 -8.95
CA ILE A 107 -0.31 1.17 -10.22
C ILE A 107 -1.08 0.44 -11.33
N LEU A 108 -1.64 -0.74 -11.04
CA LEU A 108 -2.38 -1.52 -12.04
C LEU A 108 -3.62 -0.77 -12.54
N ILE A 109 -4.38 -0.16 -11.64
CA ILE A 109 -5.55 0.65 -12.00
C ILE A 109 -5.13 1.88 -12.79
N GLY A 110 -4.06 2.57 -12.37
CA GLY A 110 -3.52 3.72 -13.09
C GLY A 110 -3.08 3.39 -14.50
N GLY A 111 -2.37 2.27 -14.69
CA GLY A 111 -1.96 1.78 -16.01
C GLY A 111 -3.14 1.34 -16.87
N TRP A 112 -4.15 0.69 -16.29
CA TRP A 112 -5.37 0.33 -17.00
C TRP A 112 -6.17 1.55 -17.45
N ILE A 113 -6.35 2.56 -16.58
CA ILE A 113 -6.99 3.83 -16.92
C ILE A 113 -6.22 4.54 -18.04
N ASN A 114 -4.89 4.57 -17.96
CA ASN A 114 -4.06 5.19 -18.99
C ASN A 114 -4.21 4.47 -20.35
N MET A 115 -4.28 3.14 -20.35
CA MET A 115 -4.52 2.36 -21.57
C MET A 115 -5.91 2.59 -22.16
N THR A 116 -6.96 2.64 -21.33
CA THR A 116 -8.36 2.71 -21.80
C THR A 116 -8.85 4.12 -22.10
N PHE A 117 -8.31 5.13 -21.41
CA PHE A 117 -8.71 6.54 -21.52
C PHE A 117 -7.55 7.43 -21.98
N SER A 118 -6.82 6.99 -23.01
CA SER A 118 -5.77 7.78 -23.67
C SER A 118 -6.33 8.63 -24.82
N GLY A 119 -5.65 9.73 -25.14
CA GLY A 119 -5.89 10.51 -26.36
C GLY A 119 -6.86 11.67 -26.25
N PHE A 120 -7.34 12.02 -25.05
CA PHE A 120 -8.21 13.17 -24.83
C PHE A 120 -7.97 13.85 -23.48
N VAL A 121 -8.33 15.13 -23.38
CA VAL A 121 -8.26 15.93 -22.15
C VAL A 121 -9.49 15.62 -21.28
N THR A 122 -9.30 15.40 -19.98
CA THR A 122 -10.41 15.02 -19.08
C THR A 122 -10.97 16.21 -18.31
N THR A 123 -10.12 16.96 -17.61
CA THR A 123 -10.55 18.10 -16.80
C THR A 123 -9.39 19.04 -16.53
N LYS A 124 -9.68 20.33 -16.45
CA LYS A 124 -8.72 21.32 -16.00
C LYS A 124 -8.62 21.32 -14.47
N VAL A 125 -7.40 21.35 -13.95
CA VAL A 125 -7.09 21.46 -12.53
C VAL A 125 -7.08 22.95 -12.13
N PRO A 126 -7.69 23.35 -10.98
CA PRO A 126 -7.87 24.77 -10.63
C PRO A 126 -6.60 25.46 -10.09
N PHE A 127 -5.47 24.78 -10.04
CA PHE A 127 -4.18 25.33 -9.62
C PHE A 127 -3.17 25.26 -10.76
N PRO A 128 -2.22 26.21 -10.85
CA PRO A 128 -1.19 26.19 -11.90
C PRO A 128 -0.20 25.04 -11.68
N LEU A 129 0.10 24.29 -12.74
CA LEU A 129 1.12 23.24 -12.72
C LEU A 129 2.37 23.67 -13.49
N THR A 130 3.53 23.12 -13.10
CA THR A 130 4.78 23.36 -13.84
C THR A 130 4.85 22.49 -15.09
N LEU A 131 5.53 22.99 -16.13
CA LEU A 131 5.66 22.30 -17.43
C LEU A 131 6.33 20.91 -17.33
N ARG A 132 7.07 20.63 -16.25
CA ARG A 132 7.71 19.32 -16.04
C ARG A 132 6.72 18.20 -15.73
N PHE A 133 5.52 18.52 -15.25
CA PHE A 133 4.45 17.53 -15.02
C PHE A 133 3.67 17.19 -16.29
N LYS A 134 3.80 18.00 -17.34
CA LYS A 134 3.10 17.81 -18.61
C LYS A 134 3.26 16.40 -19.21
N PRO A 135 4.48 15.85 -19.40
CA PRO A 135 4.63 14.49 -19.94
C PRO A 135 4.12 13.38 -19.02
N MET A 136 3.86 13.67 -17.74
CA MET A 136 3.28 12.71 -16.80
C MET A 136 1.75 12.72 -16.83
N LEU A 137 1.14 13.90 -17.01
CA LEU A 137 -0.32 14.09 -16.92
C LEU A 137 -1.02 14.01 -18.27
N GLN A 138 -0.36 14.46 -19.35
CA GLN A 138 -0.90 14.49 -20.70
C GLN A 138 -0.31 13.37 -21.56
N GLN A 139 -0.24 12.17 -21.00
CA GLN A 139 0.20 10.99 -21.76
C GLN A 139 -0.83 10.68 -22.85
N GLY A 140 -0.39 10.66 -24.11
CA GLY A 140 -1.25 10.44 -25.27
C GLY A 140 -1.77 11.70 -25.97
N ILE A 141 -1.33 12.90 -25.57
CA ILE A 141 -1.68 14.17 -26.23
C ILE A 141 -0.42 14.81 -26.81
N GLU A 142 -0.41 15.10 -28.12
CA GLU A 142 0.77 15.63 -28.82
C GLU A 142 0.86 17.18 -28.82
N LEU A 143 -0.06 17.88 -28.15
CA LEU A 143 -0.07 19.35 -28.14
C LEU A 143 0.97 19.93 -27.17
N LEU A 144 2.13 20.32 -27.70
CA LEU A 144 3.23 20.95 -26.96
C LEU A 144 2.88 22.34 -26.39
N THR A 145 1.87 23.02 -26.93
CA THR A 145 1.45 24.37 -26.51
C THR A 145 0.39 24.40 -25.42
N LEU A 146 -0.29 23.28 -25.15
CA LEU A 146 -1.34 23.21 -24.13
C LEU A 146 -0.76 23.40 -22.72
N ASP A 147 -1.40 24.20 -21.87
CA ASP A 147 -0.95 24.36 -20.48
C ASP A 147 -1.00 23.02 -19.70
N ALA A 148 -0.11 22.87 -18.71
CA ALA A 148 0.01 21.65 -17.91
C ALA A 148 -1.16 21.43 -16.94
N SER A 149 -2.05 22.42 -16.77
CA SER A 149 -3.26 22.31 -15.95
C SER A 149 -4.41 21.57 -16.63
N TRP A 150 -4.32 21.34 -17.94
CA TRP A 150 -5.30 20.59 -18.73
C TRP A 150 -5.05 19.09 -18.70
#